data_AF-A0A7X9KRF5-F1
#
_entry.id   AF-A0A7X9KRF5-F1
#
_cell.length_a   1.000
_cell.length_b   1.000
_cell.length_c   1.000
_cell.angle_alpha   90.00
_cell.angle_beta   90.00
_cell.angle_gamma   90.00
#
_symmetry.space_group_name_H-M   'P 1'
#
loop_
_entity.id
_entity.type
_entity.pdbx_description
1 polymer ?
#
loop_
_entity_poly.entity_id
_entity_poly.type
_entity_poly.pdbx_seq_one_letter_code
_entity_poly.pdbx_strand_id
1 'polypeptide(L)'
;MKKYFSIFIFSFFLNNYSLIAQQPPLEQQLISLDLNFFLNKPIDTLLAYIPHSDSIFVSSTEPIYRGAGLIIEYNQTPFLWIYINIYEPQYITAFSPNYLNPENAWPFSLLKKEKIGRILIYKYATTLINEASIQ
;
A
#
# COMPACT_ATOMS: atom_id res chain seq x y z
N MET A 1 -38.66 50.50 37.35
CA MET A 1 -37.80 49.36 36.99
C MET A 1 -37.68 49.27 35.49
N LYS A 2 -36.48 49.39 34.93
CA LYS A 2 -36.03 48.74 33.68
C LYS A 2 -34.54 49.06 33.50
N LYS A 3 -33.70 48.05 33.76
CA LYS A 3 -32.25 48.08 33.57
C LYS A 3 -31.99 47.86 32.07
N TYR A 4 -31.30 48.79 31.41
CA TYR A 4 -30.76 48.52 30.08
C TYR A 4 -29.42 47.80 30.26
N PHE A 5 -29.43 46.53 29.88
CA PHE A 5 -28.29 45.63 29.94
C PHE A 5 -27.35 46.00 28.78
N SER A 6 -26.14 46.46 29.11
CA SER A 6 -25.09 46.72 28.12
C SER A 6 -24.56 45.39 27.61
N ILE A 7 -24.85 45.04 26.35
CA ILE A 7 -24.31 43.85 25.71
C ILE A 7 -22.97 44.24 25.10
N PHE A 8 -21.89 43.92 25.81
CA PHE A 8 -20.54 43.91 25.28
C PHE A 8 -20.43 42.72 24.30
N ILE A 9 -20.47 42.99 23.00
CA ILE A 9 -20.22 41.96 21.97
C ILE A 9 -18.71 41.74 21.92
N PHE A 10 -18.24 40.76 22.67
CA PHE A 10 -16.89 40.25 22.61
C PHE A 10 -16.72 39.50 21.27
N SER A 11 -16.26 40.23 20.24
CA SER A 11 -15.93 39.66 18.93
C SER A 11 -14.58 38.94 19.02
N PHE A 12 -14.57 37.78 19.66
CA PHE A 12 -13.46 36.84 19.60
C PHE A 12 -13.86 35.71 18.65
N PHE A 13 -14.03 36.05 17.37
CA PHE A 13 -14.09 35.02 16.34
C PHE A 13 -12.67 34.49 16.14
N LEU A 14 -12.36 33.51 16.97
CA LEU A 14 -11.70 32.25 16.62
C LEU A 14 -11.03 32.31 15.24
N ASN A 15 -9.71 32.42 15.29
CA ASN A 15 -8.83 31.93 14.24
C ASN A 15 -9.20 30.47 13.94
N ASN A 16 -10.13 30.26 13.01
CA ASN A 16 -10.28 28.99 12.32
C ASN A 16 -9.06 28.84 11.40
N TYR A 17 -7.90 28.58 12.00
CA TYR A 17 -6.85 27.86 11.30
C TYR A 17 -7.49 26.53 10.93
N SER A 18 -7.95 26.44 9.68
CA SER A 18 -8.12 25.16 9.03
C SER A 18 -6.77 24.46 9.11
N LEU A 19 -6.60 23.63 10.14
CA LEU A 19 -5.61 22.56 10.15
C LEU A 19 -6.01 21.62 9.03
N ILE A 20 -5.67 22.00 7.80
CA ILE A 20 -5.56 21.05 6.70
C ILE A 20 -4.41 20.17 7.18
N ALA A 21 -4.75 19.03 7.78
CA ALA A 21 -3.77 18.01 8.11
C ALA A 21 -3.09 17.65 6.79
N GLN A 22 -1.88 18.18 6.61
CA GLN A 22 -1.13 17.93 5.40
C GLN A 22 -0.90 16.42 5.34
N GLN A 23 -1.41 15.78 4.29
CA GLN A 23 -1.19 14.35 4.11
C GLN A 23 0.32 14.11 4.14
N PRO A 24 0.81 13.19 4.98
CA PRO A 24 2.24 12.95 5.08
C PRO A 24 2.80 12.58 3.70
N PRO A 25 4.08 12.88 3.40
CA PRO A 25 4.71 12.45 2.15
C PRO A 25 4.54 10.95 1.94
N LEU A 26 4.39 10.50 0.69
CA LEU A 26 4.13 9.09 0.38
C LEU A 26 5.16 8.13 1.00
N GLU A 27 6.45 8.49 0.98
CA GLU A 27 7.50 7.70 1.65
C GLU A 27 7.16 7.48 3.13
N GLN A 28 6.71 8.51 3.84
CA GLN A 28 6.34 8.41 5.26
C GLN A 28 5.04 7.62 5.47
N GLN A 29 4.09 7.68 4.52
CA GLN A 29 2.90 6.83 4.54
C GLN A 29 3.28 5.34 4.42
N LEU A 30 4.20 5.00 3.52
CA LEU A 30 4.64 3.62 3.30
C LEU A 30 5.52 3.08 4.45
N ILE A 31 6.37 3.92 5.04
CA ILE A 31 7.17 3.56 6.23
C ILE A 31 6.27 3.29 7.45
N SER A 32 5.20 4.07 7.62
CA SER A 32 4.30 3.93 8.77
C SER A 32 3.21 2.87 8.61
N LEU A 33 3.14 2.21 7.44
CA LEU A 33 2.16 1.16 7.16
C LEU A 33 2.44 -0.07 8.04
N ASP A 34 1.44 -0.50 8.81
CA ASP A 34 1.52 -1.75 9.60
C ASP A 34 1.39 -2.96 8.67
N LEU A 35 2.54 -3.42 8.15
CA LEU A 35 2.58 -4.52 7.18
C LEU A 35 2.12 -5.86 7.78
N ASN A 36 2.29 -6.05 9.09
CA ASN A 36 1.87 -7.29 9.76
C ASN A 36 0.35 -7.48 9.71
N PHE A 37 -0.42 -6.39 9.73
CA PHE A 37 -1.88 -6.43 9.60
C PHE A 37 -2.35 -7.10 8.29
N PHE A 38 -1.55 -7.04 7.24
CA PHE A 38 -1.91 -7.55 5.90
C PHE A 38 -1.44 -8.97 5.64
N LEU A 39 -0.51 -9.51 6.43
CA LEU A 39 -0.06 -10.89 6.29
C LEU A 39 -1.24 -11.86 6.43
N ASN A 40 -1.21 -12.96 5.66
CA ASN A 40 -2.28 -13.96 5.58
C ASN A 40 -3.66 -13.44 5.09
N LYS A 41 -3.75 -12.18 4.65
CA LYS A 41 -4.97 -11.63 4.04
C LYS A 41 -4.85 -11.60 2.52
N PRO A 42 -5.98 -11.56 1.78
CA PRO A 42 -5.97 -11.36 0.34
C PRO A 42 -5.21 -10.10 -0.04
N ILE A 43 -4.45 -10.13 -1.13
CA ILE A 43 -3.72 -8.97 -1.68
C ILE A 43 -4.65 -7.75 -1.89
N ASP A 44 -5.90 -7.97 -2.30
CA ASP A 44 -6.92 -6.90 -2.41
C ASP A 44 -7.06 -6.06 -1.13
N THR A 45 -6.84 -6.66 0.04
CA THR A 45 -6.88 -5.95 1.33
C THR A 45 -5.80 -4.88 1.40
N LEU A 46 -4.58 -5.17 0.96
CA LEU A 46 -3.50 -4.17 0.94
C LEU A 46 -3.77 -3.11 -0.14
N LEU A 47 -4.22 -3.53 -1.33
CA LEU A 47 -4.52 -2.63 -2.44
C LEU A 47 -5.59 -1.58 -2.09
N ALA A 48 -6.52 -1.91 -1.20
CA ALA A 48 -7.54 -0.97 -0.72
C ALA A 48 -7.01 0.07 0.30
N TYR A 49 -5.84 -0.17 0.90
CA TYR A 49 -5.26 0.67 1.96
C TYR A 49 -4.09 1.53 1.51
N ILE A 50 -3.35 1.06 0.50
CA ILE A 50 -2.21 1.82 -0.01
C ILE A 50 -2.68 3.07 -0.78
N PRO A 51 -1.85 4.14 -0.82
CA PRO A 51 -2.10 5.29 -1.67
C PRO A 51 -2.18 4.89 -3.16
N HIS A 52 -2.79 5.74 -3.98
CA HIS A 52 -2.90 5.51 -5.41
C HIS A 52 -1.51 5.33 -6.05
N SER A 53 -1.34 4.23 -6.78
CA SER A 53 -0.10 3.86 -7.48
C SER A 53 -0.15 4.20 -8.96
N ASP A 54 1.01 4.42 -9.57
CA ASP A 54 1.11 4.69 -11.02
C ASP A 54 1.03 3.42 -11.86
N SER A 55 1.58 2.31 -11.37
CA SER A 55 1.56 1.02 -12.05
C SER A 55 1.39 -0.13 -11.06
N ILE A 56 0.69 -1.18 -11.49
CA ILE A 56 0.58 -2.46 -10.80
C ILE A 56 0.68 -3.56 -11.84
N PHE A 57 1.61 -4.50 -11.65
CA PHE A 57 1.76 -5.62 -12.58
C PHE A 57 2.23 -6.89 -11.87
N VAL A 58 1.98 -8.00 -12.55
CA VAL A 58 2.38 -9.32 -12.07
C VAL A 58 3.82 -9.58 -12.47
N SER A 59 4.60 -10.13 -11.53
CA SER A 59 5.97 -10.54 -11.77
C SER A 59 6.15 -12.02 -11.43
N SER A 60 7.12 -12.68 -12.05
CA SER A 60 7.60 -13.97 -11.58
C SER A 60 8.43 -13.79 -10.31
N THR A 61 8.24 -14.68 -9.34
CA THR A 61 9.11 -14.73 -8.16
C THR A 61 10.38 -15.51 -8.45
N GLU A 62 11.47 -15.17 -7.77
CA GLU A 62 12.67 -16.01 -7.74
C GLU A 62 12.73 -16.82 -6.44
N PRO A 63 12.99 -18.13 -6.52
CA PRO A 63 12.98 -18.97 -7.72
C PRO A 63 11.58 -19.18 -8.30
N ILE A 64 11.51 -19.36 -9.63
CA ILE A 64 10.26 -19.47 -10.43
C ILE A 64 9.19 -20.40 -9.85
N TYR A 65 9.58 -21.50 -9.21
CA TYR A 65 8.64 -22.47 -8.63
C TYR A 65 7.87 -21.93 -7.42
N ARG A 66 8.19 -20.72 -6.94
CA ARG A 66 7.40 -19.98 -5.95
C ARG A 66 6.21 -19.23 -6.58
N GLY A 67 6.11 -19.20 -7.91
CA GLY A 67 4.99 -18.63 -8.64
C GLY A 67 5.10 -17.13 -8.88
N ALA A 68 4.00 -16.42 -8.62
CA ALA A 68 3.88 -15.00 -8.90
C ALA A 68 4.11 -14.12 -7.67
N GLY A 69 4.57 -12.91 -7.95
CA GLY A 69 4.56 -11.78 -7.05
C GLY A 69 3.81 -10.62 -7.70
N LEU A 70 3.47 -9.62 -6.89
CA LEU A 70 2.87 -8.38 -7.38
C LEU A 70 3.86 -7.24 -7.14
N ILE A 71 4.08 -6.43 -8.17
CA ILE A 71 4.86 -5.19 -8.09
C ILE A 71 3.89 -4.01 -8.21
N ILE A 72 4.08 -3.03 -7.34
CA ILE A 72 3.33 -1.77 -7.30
C ILE A 72 4.34 -0.64 -7.32
N GLU A 73 4.26 0.27 -8.29
CA GLU A 73 5.23 1.36 -8.44
C GLU A 73 4.59 2.74 -8.21
N TYR A 74 5.39 3.64 -7.66
CA TYR A 74 5.10 5.05 -7.53
C TYR A 74 6.22 5.84 -8.24
N ASN A 75 5.90 6.33 -9.43
CA ASN A 75 6.76 7.05 -10.39
C ASN A 75 6.96 8.51 -9.99
N GLN A 76 7.44 8.72 -8.77
CA GLN A 76 7.79 10.03 -8.22
C GLN A 76 9.26 10.06 -7.79
N THR A 77 9.72 11.20 -7.27
CA THR A 77 11.05 11.32 -6.67
C THR A 77 10.92 11.46 -5.14
N PRO A 78 11.47 10.52 -4.35
CA PRO A 78 12.20 9.32 -4.78
C PRO A 78 11.26 8.27 -5.37
N PHE A 79 11.79 7.43 -6.27
CA PHE A 79 11.05 6.27 -6.78
C PHE A 79 10.78 5.31 -5.62
N LEU A 80 9.55 4.85 -5.48
CA LEU A 80 9.13 3.92 -4.44
C LEU A 80 8.40 2.75 -5.10
N TRP A 81 8.56 1.55 -4.55
CA TRP A 81 7.83 0.39 -5.04
C TRP A 81 7.59 -0.63 -3.92
N ILE A 82 6.52 -1.41 -4.07
CA ILE A 82 6.13 -2.48 -3.16
C ILE A 82 6.23 -3.80 -3.93
N TYR A 83 6.85 -4.80 -3.33
CA TYR A 83 6.89 -6.15 -3.83
C TYR A 83 6.20 -7.10 -2.87
N ILE A 84 5.22 -7.84 -3.38
CA ILE A 84 4.40 -8.78 -2.63
C ILE A 84 4.70 -10.18 -3.11
N ASN A 85 5.03 -11.08 -2.19
CA ASN A 85 5.19 -12.51 -2.47
C ASN A 85 4.11 -13.33 -1.78
N ILE A 86 3.72 -14.42 -2.44
CA ILE A 86 2.76 -15.41 -1.94
C ILE A 86 3.58 -16.65 -1.53
N TYR A 87 3.19 -17.31 -0.43
CA TYR A 87 3.88 -18.51 0.06
C TYR A 87 3.08 -19.79 -0.19
N GLU A 88 1.75 -19.71 -0.14
CA GLU A 88 0.86 -20.86 -0.31
C GLU A 88 -0.27 -20.49 -1.29
N PRO A 89 -0.03 -20.59 -2.61
CA PRO A 89 -1.02 -20.20 -3.60
C PRO A 89 -2.26 -21.10 -3.55
N GLN A 90 -3.44 -20.50 -3.55
CA GLN A 90 -4.75 -21.16 -3.44
C GLN A 90 -5.60 -21.01 -4.71
N TYR A 91 -5.37 -19.95 -5.47
CA TYR A 91 -6.12 -19.54 -6.66
C TYR A 91 -5.26 -19.59 -7.94
N ILE A 92 -3.94 -19.51 -7.82
CA ILE A 92 -2.99 -19.65 -8.91
C ILE A 92 -2.24 -20.99 -8.83
N THR A 93 -1.69 -21.43 -9.97
CA THR A 93 -0.75 -22.55 -9.98
C THR A 93 0.67 -22.03 -9.77
N ALA A 94 1.38 -22.55 -8.77
CA ALA A 94 2.74 -22.10 -8.45
C ALA A 94 3.71 -22.21 -9.64
N PHE A 95 3.64 -23.30 -10.40
CA PHE A 95 4.43 -23.46 -11.63
C PHE A 95 3.57 -23.23 -12.86
N SER A 96 4.01 -22.34 -13.75
CA SER A 96 3.38 -22.11 -15.04
C SER A 96 4.42 -22.18 -16.15
N PRO A 97 4.16 -22.92 -17.26
CA PRO A 97 5.06 -22.95 -18.41
C PRO A 97 5.15 -21.58 -19.11
N ASN A 98 4.19 -20.68 -18.86
CA ASN A 98 4.13 -19.35 -19.44
C ASN A 98 4.79 -18.27 -18.57
N TYR A 99 5.62 -18.64 -17.59
CA TYR A 99 6.20 -17.71 -16.60
C TYR A 99 6.97 -16.51 -17.18
N LEU A 100 7.47 -16.62 -18.43
CA LEU A 100 8.09 -15.51 -19.17
C LEU A 100 7.09 -14.41 -19.55
N ASN A 101 5.79 -14.69 -19.47
CA ASN A 101 4.70 -13.73 -19.57
C ASN A 101 3.85 -13.82 -18.29
N PRO A 102 4.28 -13.16 -17.19
CA PRO A 102 3.68 -13.34 -15.87
C PRO A 102 2.18 -13.02 -15.81
N GLU A 103 1.70 -12.03 -16.56
CA GLU A 103 0.28 -11.66 -16.56
C GLU A 103 -0.61 -12.75 -17.18
N ASN A 104 -0.09 -13.48 -18.17
CA ASN A 104 -0.77 -14.64 -18.74
C ASN A 104 -0.62 -15.89 -17.86
N ALA A 105 0.54 -16.08 -17.25
CA ALA A 105 0.80 -17.21 -16.35
C ALA A 105 -0.03 -17.15 -15.07
N TRP A 106 -0.18 -15.95 -14.52
CA TRP A 106 -0.82 -15.67 -13.25
C TRP A 106 -1.68 -14.41 -13.38
N PRO A 107 -2.91 -14.54 -13.90
CA PRO A 107 -3.79 -13.41 -14.10
C PRO A 107 -3.99 -12.58 -12.83
N PHE A 108 -3.85 -11.27 -12.95
CA PHE A 108 -3.98 -10.33 -11.82
C PHE A 108 -5.30 -10.52 -11.04
N SER A 109 -6.39 -10.85 -11.72
CA SER A 109 -7.70 -11.10 -11.12
C SER A 109 -7.73 -12.30 -10.15
N LEU A 110 -6.85 -13.29 -10.36
CA LEU A 110 -6.67 -14.42 -9.45
C LEU A 110 -5.63 -14.08 -8.38
N LEU A 111 -4.52 -13.45 -8.78
CA LEU A 111 -3.44 -13.09 -7.88
C LEU A 111 -3.92 -12.23 -6.70
N LYS A 112 -4.82 -11.27 -6.94
CA LYS A 112 -5.36 -10.40 -5.88
C LYS A 112 -6.12 -11.12 -4.77
N LYS A 113 -6.58 -12.35 -5.03
CA LYS A 113 -7.28 -13.20 -4.05
C LYS A 113 -6.31 -13.98 -3.17
N GLU A 114 -5.04 -14.08 -3.59
CA GLU A 114 -4.02 -14.83 -2.86
C GLU A 114 -3.66 -14.18 -1.55
N LYS A 115 -3.27 -15.01 -0.60
CA LYS A 115 -2.82 -14.54 0.71
C LYS A 115 -1.40 -13.99 0.63
N ILE A 116 -1.21 -12.81 1.20
CA ILE A 116 0.11 -12.21 1.32
C ILE A 116 0.97 -13.03 2.29
N GLY A 117 2.11 -13.51 1.80
CA GLY A 117 3.13 -14.15 2.64
C GLY A 117 4.31 -13.24 2.98
N ARG A 118 4.67 -12.31 2.10
CA ARG A 118 5.70 -11.29 2.35
C ARG A 118 5.41 -10.00 1.61
N ILE A 119 5.71 -8.87 2.25
CA ILE A 119 5.66 -7.53 1.69
C ILE A 119 7.03 -6.88 1.88
N LEU A 120 7.54 -6.27 0.82
CA LEU A 120 8.79 -5.51 0.82
C LEU A 120 8.51 -4.15 0.22
N ILE A 121 8.92 -3.08 0.90
CA ILE A 121 8.78 -1.72 0.39
C ILE A 121 10.17 -1.14 0.18
N TYR A 122 10.42 -0.67 -1.02
CA TYR A 122 11.69 -0.14 -1.45
C TYR A 122 11.60 1.34 -1.82
N LYS A 123 12.75 2.00 -1.64
CA LYS A 123 13.10 3.31 -2.13
C LYS A 123 14.26 3.19 -3.09
N TYR A 124 14.18 3.94 -4.19
CA TYR A 124 15.08 3.79 -5.35
C TYR A 124 15.13 2.33 -5.81
N ALA A 125 16.26 1.88 -6.35
CA ALA A 125 16.39 0.53 -6.87
C ALA A 125 16.44 -0.55 -5.78
N THR A 126 17.01 -0.27 -4.59
CA THR A 126 17.39 -1.34 -3.64
C THR A 126 17.24 -1.00 -2.16
N THR A 127 16.91 0.24 -1.79
CA THR A 127 16.85 0.60 -0.36
C THR A 127 15.56 0.12 0.25
N LEU A 128 15.60 -0.96 1.04
CA LEU A 128 14.44 -1.44 1.78
C LEU A 128 14.09 -0.45 2.90
N ILE A 129 12.83 -0.01 2.96
CA ILE A 129 12.34 0.98 3.93
C ILE A 129 11.26 0.44 4.87
N ASN A 130 10.62 -0.69 4.53
CA ASN A 130 9.67 -1.40 5.38
C ASN A 130 9.51 -2.84 4.87
N GLU A 131 9.32 -3.82 5.75
CA GLU A 131 9.03 -5.20 5.36
C GLU A 131 8.22 -5.96 6.41
N ALA A 132 7.53 -7.00 5.96
CA ALA A 132 6.98 -8.04 6.83
C ALA A 132 6.90 -9.38 6.08
N SER A 133 7.09 -10.48 6.80
CA SER A 133 6.94 -11.84 6.26
C SER A 133 6.38 -12.77 7.31
N ILE A 134 5.62 -13.78 6.87
CA ILE A 134 5.29 -14.93 7.72
C ILE A 134 6.60 -15.64 8.08
N GLN A 135 6.84 -15.86 9.37
CA GLN A 135 8.02 -16.58 9.88
C GLN A 135 7.93 -18.07 9.56
#